data_AF-A0A939V290-F1
#
_entry.id   AF-A0A939V290-F1
#
_cell.length_a   1.000
_cell.length_b   1.000
_cell.length_c   1.000
_cell.angle_alpha   90.00
_cell.angle_beta   90.00
_cell.angle_gamma   90.00
#
_symmetry.space_group_name_H-M   'P 1'
#
loop_
_entity.id
_entity.type
_entity.pdbx_description
1 polymer ?
#
loop_
_entity_poly.entity_id
_entity_poly.type
_entity_poly.pdbx_seq_one_letter_code
_entity_poly.pdbx_strand_id
1 'polypeptide(L)'
;MGRTMNEEYYLSDEYQALGAEVLAKKRPELLELGISVGFVSCTKKKTKGRTHIVFGECKKTQDLYKVFCPYDFLIIIYDQNCAAFNDDQMRTLLWHELLHIEIPEKGKPYVRPHDVEEFDEIIQECGLRWDR
;
A
#
# COMPACT_ATOMS: atom_id res chain seq x y z
N MET A 1 -8.52 27.92 -15.94
CA MET A 1 -8.52 26.44 -15.88
C MET A 1 -8.24 26.05 -14.45
N GLY A 2 -9.28 25.71 -13.68
CA GLY A 2 -9.14 25.35 -12.27
C GLY A 2 -8.35 24.07 -12.15
N ARG A 3 -7.25 24.09 -11.39
CA ARG A 3 -6.66 22.86 -10.86
C ARG A 3 -7.68 22.29 -9.88
N THR A 4 -8.39 21.26 -10.26
CA THR A 4 -8.98 20.37 -9.26
C THR A 4 -7.81 19.63 -8.64
N MET A 5 -7.26 20.16 -7.54
CA MET A 5 -6.52 19.30 -6.63
C MET A 5 -7.50 18.21 -6.22
N ASN A 6 -7.12 16.95 -6.39
CA ASN A 6 -7.93 15.86 -5.90
C ASN A 6 -7.72 15.87 -4.38
N GLU A 7 -8.59 16.56 -3.62
CA GLU A 7 -8.51 16.72 -2.15
C GLU A 7 -8.51 15.37 -1.40
N GLU A 8 -8.75 14.29 -2.13
CA GLU A 8 -8.87 12.92 -1.63
C GLU A 8 -7.55 12.15 -1.60
N TYR A 9 -6.55 12.52 -2.41
CA TYR A 9 -5.27 11.82 -2.49
C TYR A 9 -4.11 12.80 -2.37
N TYR A 10 -3.16 12.50 -1.49
CA TYR A 10 -2.01 13.37 -1.27
C TYR A 10 -0.76 12.59 -0.88
N LEU A 11 0.39 13.22 -1.05
CA LEU A 11 1.66 12.69 -0.59
C LEU A 11 1.86 13.13 0.87
N SER A 12 1.90 12.16 1.77
CA SER A 12 2.32 12.36 3.15
C SER A 12 3.82 12.09 3.27
N ASP A 13 4.57 13.07 3.77
CA ASP A 13 6.02 12.92 4.03
C ASP A 13 6.29 11.79 5.03
N GLU A 14 5.41 11.62 6.01
CA GLU A 14 5.48 10.56 7.01
C GLU A 14 5.38 9.18 6.34
N TYR A 15 4.39 8.97 5.49
CA TYR A 15 4.25 7.69 4.78
C TYR A 15 5.28 7.49 3.68
N GLN A 16 5.83 8.57 3.08
CA GLN A 16 6.99 8.43 2.21
C GLN A 16 8.18 7.87 2.98
N ALA A 17 8.49 8.46 4.14
CA ALA A 17 9.63 8.05 4.96
C ALA A 17 9.45 6.63 5.50
N LEU A 18 8.29 6.35 6.11
CA LEU A 18 7.98 5.04 6.69
C LEU A 18 7.88 3.95 5.61
N GLY A 19 7.21 4.25 4.50
CA GLY A 19 7.11 3.35 3.36
C GLY A 19 8.47 3.00 2.75
N ALA A 20 9.33 4.00 2.57
CA ALA A 20 10.70 3.79 2.08
C ALA A 20 11.54 2.95 3.06
N GLU A 21 11.42 3.19 4.37
CA GLU A 21 12.08 2.39 5.41
C GLU A 21 11.66 0.91 5.30
N VAL A 22 10.34 0.65 5.26
CA VAL A 22 9.78 -0.70 5.19
C VAL A 22 10.17 -1.38 3.87
N LEU A 23 10.10 -0.68 2.75
CA LEU A 23 10.51 -1.17 1.43
C LEU A 23 11.98 -1.62 1.44
N ALA A 24 12.89 -0.74 1.88
CA ALA A 24 14.31 -1.03 1.93
C ALA A 24 14.66 -2.21 2.84
N LYS A 25 13.92 -2.38 3.94
CA LYS A 25 14.17 -3.44 4.93
C LYS A 25 13.53 -4.78 4.56
N LYS A 26 12.33 -4.77 3.99
CA LYS A 26 11.49 -5.97 3.83
C LYS A 26 11.46 -6.49 2.39
N ARG A 27 11.70 -5.63 1.40
CA ARG A 27 11.66 -5.96 -0.03
C ARG A 27 12.81 -5.29 -0.81
N PRO A 28 14.08 -5.41 -0.37
CA PRO A 28 15.21 -4.76 -1.04
C PRO A 28 15.37 -5.19 -2.51
N GLU A 29 14.95 -6.39 -2.87
CA GLU A 29 15.01 -6.91 -4.23
C GLU A 29 14.16 -6.10 -5.22
N LEU A 30 13.09 -5.43 -4.76
CA LEU A 30 12.34 -4.48 -5.60
C LEU A 30 13.21 -3.29 -6.01
N LEU A 31 14.01 -2.77 -5.08
CA LEU A 31 14.94 -1.67 -5.33
C LEU A 31 16.08 -2.10 -6.27
N GLU A 32 16.62 -3.30 -6.06
CA GLU A 32 17.70 -3.88 -6.89
C GLU A 32 17.26 -4.06 -8.35
N LEU A 33 15.98 -4.41 -8.56
CA LEU A 33 15.37 -4.52 -9.89
C LEU A 33 14.91 -3.17 -10.48
N GLY A 34 15.13 -2.06 -9.76
CA GLY A 34 14.73 -0.73 -10.19
C GLY A 34 13.22 -0.50 -10.20
N ILE A 35 12.46 -1.29 -9.45
CA ILE A 35 11.00 -1.15 -9.32
C ILE A 35 10.70 0.01 -8.37
N SER A 36 10.03 1.05 -8.88
CA SER A 36 9.67 2.23 -8.09
C SER A 36 8.30 2.09 -7.45
N VAL A 37 8.21 2.34 -6.14
CA VAL A 37 6.96 2.28 -5.36
C VAL A 37 6.68 3.66 -4.76
N GLY A 38 5.50 4.20 -5.03
CA GLY A 38 5.01 5.44 -4.41
C GLY A 38 4.02 5.15 -3.30
N PHE A 39 4.08 5.91 -2.21
CA PHE A 39 3.13 5.81 -1.10
C PHE A 39 2.15 6.98 -1.18
N VAL A 40 0.85 6.74 -1.03
CA VAL A 40 -0.18 7.76 -1.24
C VAL A 40 -1.19 7.68 -0.11
N SER A 41 -1.45 8.81 0.55
CA SER A 41 -2.53 8.93 1.52
C SER A 41 -3.85 9.15 0.81
N CYS A 42 -4.93 8.58 1.35
CA CYS A 42 -6.29 8.80 0.91
C CYS A 42 -7.18 9.18 2.11
N THR A 43 -7.86 10.32 2.00
CA THR A 43 -8.73 10.82 3.08
C THR A 43 -10.07 10.10 3.15
N LYS A 44 -10.41 9.23 2.18
CA LYS A 44 -11.68 8.49 2.17
C LYS A 44 -11.63 7.25 3.05
N LYS A 45 -12.79 6.85 3.58
CA LYS A 45 -12.99 5.49 4.07
C LYS A 45 -13.20 4.56 2.89
N LYS A 46 -12.64 3.36 2.98
CA LYS A 46 -12.91 2.29 2.02
C LYS A 46 -13.37 1.02 2.71
N THR A 47 -14.35 0.38 2.08
CA THR A 47 -14.84 -0.96 2.45
C THR A 47 -14.94 -1.84 1.21
N LYS A 48 -14.74 -3.14 1.39
CA LYS A 48 -15.02 -4.19 0.40
C LYS A 48 -16.31 -4.89 0.84
N GLY A 49 -17.38 -4.71 0.05
CA GLY A 49 -18.71 -5.15 0.45
C GLY A 49 -19.26 -4.35 1.64
N ARG A 50 -20.07 -4.99 2.49
CA ARG A 50 -20.76 -4.31 3.61
C ARG A 50 -19.95 -4.28 4.91
N THR A 51 -18.97 -5.15 5.07
CA THR A 51 -18.37 -5.45 6.39
C THR A 51 -16.85 -5.31 6.44
N HIS A 52 -16.14 -5.49 5.33
CA HIS A 52 -14.68 -5.52 5.37
C HIS A 52 -14.11 -4.12 5.15
N ILE A 53 -13.39 -3.60 6.14
CA ILE A 53 -12.67 -2.33 6.04
C ILE A 53 -11.37 -2.56 5.25
N VAL A 54 -11.03 -1.64 4.37
CA VAL A 54 -9.79 -1.68 3.58
C VAL A 54 -8.84 -0.62 4.11
N PHE A 55 -7.71 -1.03 4.67
CA PHE A 55 -6.73 -0.12 5.28
C PHE A 55 -5.69 0.38 4.28
N GLY A 56 -5.28 -0.49 3.36
CA GLY A 56 -4.36 -0.18 2.28
C GLY A 56 -4.76 -0.86 0.97
N GLU A 57 -4.15 -0.42 -0.13
CA GLU A 57 -4.21 -1.09 -1.43
C GLU A 57 -2.93 -0.89 -2.23
N CYS A 58 -2.37 -1.98 -2.75
CA CYS A 58 -1.36 -1.94 -3.80
C CYS A 58 -1.97 -1.90 -5.20
N LYS A 59 -1.54 -0.94 -6.03
CA LYS A 59 -1.94 -0.80 -7.44
C LYS A 59 -0.73 -0.74 -8.35
N LYS A 60 -0.78 -1.45 -9.48
CA LYS A 60 0.19 -1.28 -10.56
C LYS A 60 -0.17 -0.07 -11.41
N THR A 61 0.80 0.79 -11.67
CA THR A 61 0.65 1.88 -12.64
C THR A 61 0.54 1.30 -14.04
N GLN A 62 -0.53 1.63 -14.76
CA GLN A 62 -0.72 1.20 -16.14
C GLN A 62 0.36 1.83 -17.03
N ASP A 63 0.84 1.07 -18.02
CA ASP A 63 1.94 1.48 -18.90
C ASP A 63 1.69 2.86 -19.55
N LEU A 64 0.45 3.18 -19.91
CA LEU A 64 0.06 4.49 -20.45
C LEU A 64 0.31 5.65 -19.46
N TYR A 65 0.08 5.44 -18.16
CA TYR A 65 0.20 6.49 -17.15
C TYR A 65 1.63 6.68 -16.65
N LYS A 66 2.56 5.77 -16.96
CA LYS A 66 3.97 5.90 -16.58
C LYS A 66 4.67 7.11 -17.19
N VAL A 67 4.14 7.67 -18.27
CA VAL A 67 4.66 8.93 -18.84
C VAL A 67 4.40 10.14 -17.92
N PHE A 68 3.46 10.02 -16.97
CA PHE A 68 3.12 11.06 -16.01
C PHE A 68 3.44 10.67 -14.56
N CYS A 69 3.44 9.38 -14.24
CA CYS A 69 3.68 8.84 -12.91
C CYS A 69 5.02 8.09 -12.88
N PRO A 70 6.00 8.51 -12.05
CA PRO A 70 7.32 7.90 -12.00
C PRO A 70 7.36 6.55 -11.27
N TYR A 71 6.23 6.10 -10.72
CA TYR A 71 6.11 4.90 -9.91
C TYR A 71 5.54 3.73 -10.72
N ASP A 72 6.17 2.55 -10.60
CA ASP A 72 5.64 1.30 -11.14
C ASP A 72 4.43 0.78 -10.35
N PHE A 73 4.46 0.99 -9.03
CA PHE A 73 3.40 0.62 -8.12
C PHE A 73 3.06 1.78 -7.17
N LEU A 74 1.80 1.84 -6.75
CA LEU A 74 1.31 2.79 -5.76
C LEU A 74 0.70 2.00 -4.60
N ILE A 75 1.18 2.25 -3.39
CA ILE A 75 0.56 1.81 -2.15
C ILE A 75 -0.30 2.96 -1.64
N ILE A 76 -1.61 2.73 -1.59
CA ILE A 76 -2.60 3.70 -1.13
C ILE A 76 -2.98 3.34 0.30
N ILE A 77 -2.92 4.30 1.21
CA ILE A 77 -3.28 4.15 2.62
C ILE A 77 -4.55 4.95 2.88
N TYR A 78 -5.56 4.34 3.49
CA TYR A 78 -6.84 5.00 3.80
C TYR A 78 -6.80 5.59 5.22
N ASP A 79 -6.41 6.86 5.33
CA ASP A 79 -6.08 7.53 6.60
C ASP A 79 -7.17 7.36 7.67
N GLN A 80 -8.44 7.54 7.29
CA GLN A 80 -9.55 7.43 8.24
C GLN A 80 -9.72 6.01 8.79
N ASN A 81 -9.36 5.00 8.02
CA ASN A 81 -9.40 3.62 8.45
C ASN A 81 -8.19 3.30 9.32
N CYS A 82 -7.06 3.96 9.08
CA CYS A 82 -5.81 3.78 9.83
C CYS A 82 -5.65 4.72 11.03
N ALA A 83 -6.61 5.58 11.34
CA ALA A 83 -6.46 6.65 12.35
C ALA A 83 -6.10 6.16 13.77
N ALA A 84 -6.39 4.90 14.09
CA ALA A 84 -6.07 4.27 15.38
C ALA A 84 -4.78 3.43 15.34
N PHE A 85 -4.09 3.34 14.19
CA PHE A 85 -2.87 2.57 14.06
C PHE A 85 -1.73 3.27 14.79
N ASN A 86 -0.94 2.50 15.54
CA ASN A 86 0.39 2.94 15.95
C ASN A 86 1.41 2.66 14.83
N ASP A 87 2.64 3.16 15.00
CA ASP A 87 3.69 3.04 13.99
C ASP A 87 3.99 1.58 13.60
N ASP A 88 4.00 0.64 14.55
CA ASP A 88 4.29 -0.76 14.26
C ASP A 88 3.17 -1.41 13.44
N GLN A 89 1.92 -1.08 13.74
CA GLN A 89 0.76 -1.52 12.96
C GLN A 89 0.80 -0.92 11.55
N MET A 90 1.21 0.34 11.42
CA MET A 90 1.39 0.98 10.12
C MET A 90 2.53 0.35 9.31
N ARG A 91 3.67 0.01 9.95
CA ARG A 91 4.76 -0.73 9.31
C ARG A 91 4.31 -2.10 8.82
N THR A 92 3.52 -2.81 9.62
CA THR A 92 2.93 -4.10 9.22
C THR A 92 2.00 -3.95 8.02
N LEU A 93 1.12 -2.94 8.02
CA LEU A 93 0.25 -2.66 6.88
C LEU A 93 1.06 -2.37 5.61
N LEU A 94 2.05 -1.48 5.69
CA LEU A 94 2.92 -1.15 4.56
C LEU A 94 3.66 -2.38 4.02
N TRP A 95 4.16 -3.23 4.92
CA TRP A 95 4.80 -4.47 4.54
C TRP A 95 3.82 -5.42 3.83
N HIS A 96 2.60 -5.56 4.35
CA HIS A 96 1.54 -6.33 3.71
C HIS A 96 1.25 -5.81 2.29
N GLU A 97 1.05 -4.50 2.13
CA GLU A 97 0.78 -3.92 0.82
C GLU A 97 1.92 -4.16 -0.17
N LEU A 98 3.16 -4.13 0.31
CA LEU A 98 4.32 -4.46 -0.50
C LEU A 98 4.36 -5.93 -0.92
N LEU A 99 3.89 -6.88 -0.10
CA LEU A 99 3.85 -8.31 -0.46
C LEU A 99 2.96 -8.59 -1.67
N HIS A 100 1.96 -7.76 -1.95
CA HIS A 100 1.17 -7.86 -3.17
C HIS A 100 1.99 -7.67 -4.46
N ILE A 101 3.19 -7.08 -4.39
CA ILE A 101 4.07 -6.94 -5.55
C ILE A 101 4.82 -8.26 -5.78
N GLU A 102 4.35 -9.02 -6.76
CA GLU A 102 4.90 -10.31 -7.16
C GLU A 102 5.89 -10.15 -8.31
N ILE A 103 7.06 -10.81 -8.20
CA ILE A 103 8.13 -10.78 -9.18
C ILE A 103 8.21 -12.17 -9.82
N PRO A 104 7.63 -12.38 -11.01
CA PRO A 104 7.68 -13.68 -11.65
C PRO A 104 9.10 -13.99 -12.15
N GLU A 105 9.46 -15.28 -12.22
CA GLU A 105 10.72 -15.72 -12.85
C GLU A 105 10.84 -15.25 -14.31
N LYS A 106 9.70 -15.09 -14.99
CA LYS A 106 9.59 -14.57 -16.36
C LYS A 106 8.41 -13.62 -16.47
N GLY A 107 8.65 -12.45 -17.03
CA GLY A 107 7.60 -11.45 -17.32
C GLY A 107 7.76 -10.18 -16.49
N LYS A 108 6.71 -9.35 -16.51
CA LYS A 108 6.69 -8.08 -15.75
C LYS A 108 6.13 -8.33 -14.33
N PRO A 109 6.65 -7.65 -13.30
CA PRO A 109 6.05 -7.66 -11.96
C PRO A 109 4.56 -7.32 -11.99
N TYR A 110 3.76 -7.91 -11.11
CA TYR A 110 2.29 -7.71 -11.10
C TYR A 110 1.75 -7.64 -9.68
N VAL A 111 0.52 -7.12 -9.53
CA VAL A 111 -0.18 -7.14 -8.25
C VAL A 111 -0.87 -8.49 -8.13
N ARG A 112 -0.44 -9.30 -7.17
CA ARG A 112 -1.09 -10.55 -6.80
C ARG A 112 -2.21 -10.24 -5.79
N PRO A 113 -3.46 -10.67 -6.02
CA PRO A 113 -4.47 -10.64 -4.98
C PRO A 113 -4.02 -11.62 -3.88
N HIS A 114 -3.78 -11.12 -2.66
CA HIS A 114 -3.77 -12.01 -1.51
C HIS A 114 -5.24 -12.23 -1.13
N ASP A 115 -5.63 -13.50 -1.00
CA ASP A 115 -6.91 -13.83 -0.40
C ASP A 115 -6.86 -13.46 1.08
N VAL A 116 -7.99 -12.99 1.60
CA VAL A 116 -8.18 -12.36 2.91
C VAL A 116 -7.74 -13.26 4.08
N GLU A 117 -7.52 -14.54 3.83
CA GLU A 117 -7.17 -15.57 4.81
C GLU A 117 -5.71 -15.47 5.31
N GLU A 118 -4.76 -15.01 4.49
CA GLU A 118 -3.35 -14.79 4.93
C GLU A 118 -3.19 -13.51 5.79
N PHE A 119 -4.21 -12.64 5.83
CA PHE A 119 -4.19 -11.40 6.61
C PHE A 119 -4.52 -11.67 8.08
N ASP A 120 -5.41 -12.62 8.38
CA ASP A 120 -5.78 -12.97 9.76
C ASP A 120 -4.58 -13.50 10.57
N GLU A 121 -3.63 -14.18 9.93
CA GLU A 121 -2.41 -14.69 10.57
C GLU A 121 -1.43 -13.57 10.93
N ILE A 122 -1.21 -12.60 10.03
CA ILE A 122 -0.38 -11.40 10.28
C ILE A 122 -1.03 -10.50 11.33
N ILE A 123 -2.36 -10.37 11.30
CA ILE A 123 -3.16 -9.66 12.31
C ILE A 123 -3.02 -10.31 13.69
N GLN A 124 -3.12 -11.64 13.77
CA GLN A 124 -2.98 -12.39 15.02
C GLN A 124 -1.56 -12.27 15.60
N GLU A 125 -0.54 -12.29 14.75
CA GLU A 125 0.87 -12.13 15.18
C GLU A 125 1.19 -10.71 15.66
N CYS A 126 0.50 -9.68 15.14
CA CYS A 126 0.67 -8.28 15.56
C CYS A 126 -0.23 -7.86 16.76
N GLY A 127 -0.94 -8.80 17.39
CA GLY A 127 -1.76 -8.54 18.60
C GLY A 127 -3.00 -7.67 18.35
N LEU A 128 -3.39 -7.55 17.08
CA LEU A 128 -4.39 -6.62 16.60
C LEU A 128 -5.77 -7.29 16.60
N ARG A 129 -6.50 -7.30 17.72
CA ARG A 129 -7.92 -7.68 17.69
C ARG A 129 -8.74 -6.53 17.11
N TRP A 130 -9.10 -6.64 15.83
CA TRP A 130 -9.95 -5.66 15.13
C TRP A 130 -11.47 -5.93 15.30
N ASP A 131 -11.85 -6.99 16.01
CA ASP A 131 -13.24 -7.39 16.27
C ASP A 131 -13.65 -7.15 17.74
N ARG A 132 -14.04 -5.91 18.06
CA ARG A 132 -15.01 -5.63 19.14
C ARG A 132 -15.90 -4.46 18.81
#